data_AF-A0A2S3U7K2-F1
#
_entry.id   AF-A0A2S3U7K2-F1
#
_cell.length_a   1.000
_cell.length_b   1.000
_cell.length_c   1.000
_cell.angle_alpha   90.00
_cell.angle_beta   90.00
_cell.angle_gamma   90.00
#
_symmetry.space_group_name_H-M   'P 1'
#
loop_
_entity.id
_entity.type
_entity.pdbx_description
1 polymer ?
#
loop_
_entity_poly.entity_id
_entity_poly.type
_entity_poly.pdbx_seq_one_letter_code
_entity_poly.pdbx_strand_id
1 'polypeptide(L)'
;MEGLIPISESARDVLTKRYGADREIYLGMDAALSTGAPATLATGLLLVPITLFIAVILPGNRVLPFGDLATIPFYVSLIVASRKGNIIHSVIAGAIVITLALLMATDFATVHTAMLQGVVKIPAGSTQVSSLDMGGNFLNWILLKLADLWNAVF
;
A
#
# COMPACT_ATOMS: atom_id res chain seq x y z
N MET A 1 -4.92 -10.24 14.63
CA MET A 1 -4.04 -9.60 15.64
C MET A 1 -3.87 -10.45 16.89
N GLU A 2 -4.95 -10.99 17.47
CA GLU A 2 -4.91 -11.73 18.75
C GLU A 2 -3.90 -12.89 18.80
N GLY A 3 -3.67 -13.61 17.69
CA GLY A 3 -2.71 -14.72 17.68
C GLY A 3 -1.23 -14.32 17.75
N LEU A 4 -0.88 -13.08 17.41
CA LEU A 4 0.51 -12.59 17.39
C LEU A 4 0.87 -11.75 18.64
N ILE A 5 -0.14 -11.28 19.38
CA ILE A 5 0.04 -10.56 20.65
C ILE A 5 0.84 -11.41 21.67
N PRO A 6 0.50 -12.69 21.92
CA PRO A 6 1.24 -13.52 22.88
C PRO A 6 2.72 -13.70 22.50
N ILE A 7 3.02 -13.77 21.20
CA ILE A 7 4.40 -13.88 20.69
C ILE A 7 5.15 -12.58 20.96
N SER A 8 4.53 -11.43 20.67
CA SER A 8 5.13 -10.12 20.93
C SER A 8 5.38 -9.87 22.42
N GLU A 9 4.45 -10.28 23.29
CA GLU A 9 4.61 -10.15 24.74
C GLU A 9 5.72 -11.04 25.28
N SER A 10 5.76 -12.31 24.83
CA SER A 10 6.84 -13.24 25.19
C SER A 10 8.21 -12.74 24.75
N ALA A 11 8.31 -12.20 23.52
CA ALA A 11 9.54 -11.61 23.02
C ALA A 11 9.98 -10.40 23.86
N ARG A 12 9.03 -9.56 24.29
CA ARG A 12 9.30 -8.42 25.16
C ARG A 12 9.85 -8.88 26.50
N ASP A 13 9.24 -9.89 27.13
CA ASP A 13 9.69 -10.42 28.42
C ASP A 13 11.13 -10.99 28.36
N VAL A 14 11.46 -11.69 27.27
CA VAL A 14 12.82 -12.20 27.05
C VAL A 14 13.83 -11.05 26.93
N LEU A 15 13.49 -10.01 26.18
CA LEU A 15 14.36 -8.86 25.97
C LEU A 15 14.51 -8.02 27.25
N THR A 16 13.44 -7.79 27.99
CA THR A 16 13.48 -7.06 29.28
C THR A 16 14.32 -7.81 30.31
N LYS A 17 14.21 -9.14 30.40
CA LYS A 17 15.07 -9.96 31.27
C LYS A 17 16.55 -9.88 30.88
N ARG A 18 16.86 -9.73 29.59
CA ARG A 18 18.24 -9.73 29.08
C ARG A 18 18.92 -8.36 29.11
N TYR A 19 18.18 -7.29 28.85
CA TYR A 19 18.72 -5.93 28.66
C TYR A 19 18.39 -4.96 29.81
N GLY A 20 17.71 -5.44 30.85
CA GLY A 20 17.42 -4.69 32.08
C GLY A 20 16.05 -3.99 32.04
N ALA A 21 15.40 -3.93 33.21
CA ALA A 21 14.04 -3.38 33.37
C ALA A 21 13.96 -1.86 33.20
N ASP A 22 15.10 -1.16 33.27
CA ASP A 22 15.15 0.31 33.20
C ASP A 22 15.10 0.86 31.75
N ARG A 23 14.92 -0.01 30.75
CA ARG A 23 14.85 0.39 29.33
C ARG A 23 13.46 0.15 28.75
N GLU A 24 12.89 1.20 28.15
CA GLU A 24 11.70 1.06 27.30
C GLU A 24 12.07 0.37 25.99
N ILE A 25 11.61 -0.87 25.82
CA ILE A 25 11.85 -1.68 24.61
C ILE A 25 10.63 -1.58 23.70
N TYR A 26 10.82 -0.95 22.55
CA TYR A 26 9.82 -0.87 21.47
C TYR A 26 10.05 -2.02 20.49
N LEU A 27 9.09 -2.93 20.37
CA LEU A 27 9.08 -3.99 19.35
C LEU A 27 8.42 -3.45 18.08
N GLY A 28 9.24 -3.25 17.05
CA GLY A 28 8.72 -3.02 15.70
C GLY A 28 7.93 -4.24 15.23
N MET A 29 6.68 -4.03 14.84
CA MET A 29 5.79 -5.07 14.32
C MET A 29 5.49 -4.83 12.85
N ASP A 30 5.14 -5.90 12.12
CA ASP A 30 4.77 -5.82 10.71
C ASP A 30 3.54 -4.90 10.50
N ALA A 31 3.53 -4.16 9.38
CA ALA A 31 2.44 -3.22 9.07
C ALA A 31 1.08 -3.92 8.95
N ALA A 32 1.03 -5.20 8.56
CA ALA A 32 -0.18 -6.00 8.53
C ALA A 32 -0.90 -6.02 9.87
N LEU A 33 -0.16 -6.01 10.97
CA LEU A 33 -0.75 -5.99 12.31
C LEU A 33 -1.46 -4.67 12.58
N SER A 34 -0.94 -3.56 12.09
CA SER A 34 -1.56 -2.24 12.27
C SER A 34 -2.85 -2.06 11.45
N THR A 35 -3.09 -2.89 10.44
CA THR A 35 -4.33 -2.85 9.65
C THR A 35 -5.56 -3.26 10.46
N GLY A 36 -5.38 -4.10 11.49
CA GLY A 36 -6.47 -4.49 12.37
C GLY A 36 -6.88 -3.40 13.36
N ALA A 37 -6.12 -2.32 13.49
CA ALA A 37 -6.49 -1.22 14.38
C ALA A 37 -7.81 -0.58 13.92
N PRO A 38 -8.76 -0.28 14.83
CA PRO A 38 -10.08 0.23 14.46
C PRO A 38 -10.05 1.48 13.57
N ALA A 39 -9.12 2.40 13.84
CA ALA A 39 -8.94 3.62 13.05
C ALA A 39 -8.46 3.32 11.62
N THR A 40 -7.58 2.33 11.45
CA THR A 40 -7.07 1.91 10.13
C THR A 40 -8.16 1.22 9.32
N LEU A 41 -8.91 0.31 9.93
CA LEU A 41 -10.05 -0.35 9.29
C LEU A 41 -11.11 0.66 8.87
N ALA A 42 -11.49 1.59 9.75
CA ALA A 42 -12.47 2.62 9.45
C ALA A 42 -12.02 3.53 8.30
N THR A 43 -10.76 3.99 8.33
CA THR A 43 -10.17 4.81 7.27
C THR A 43 -10.13 4.06 5.94
N GLY A 44 -9.69 2.81 5.96
CA GLY A 44 -9.64 1.96 4.77
C GLY A 44 -11.02 1.74 4.16
N LEU A 45 -12.02 1.40 4.98
CA LEU A 45 -13.39 1.18 4.52
C LEU A 45 -14.01 2.44 3.89
N LEU A 46 -13.75 3.61 4.46
CA LEU A 46 -14.17 4.90 3.89
C LEU A 46 -13.47 5.20 2.56
N LEU A 47 -12.20 4.82 2.43
CA LEU A 47 -11.42 5.06 1.23
C LEU A 47 -11.76 4.12 0.08
N VAL A 48 -12.37 2.96 0.30
CA VAL A 48 -12.82 2.05 -0.78
C VAL A 48 -13.74 2.76 -1.79
N PRO A 49 -14.91 3.32 -1.39
CA PRO A 49 -15.78 4.01 -2.35
C PRO A 49 -15.15 5.29 -2.90
N ILE A 50 -14.35 6.00 -2.10
CA ILE A 50 -13.63 7.20 -2.54
C ILE A 50 -12.62 6.86 -3.64
N THR A 51 -11.89 5.76 -3.49
CA THR A 51 -10.89 5.30 -4.48
C THR A 51 -11.56 4.93 -5.79
N LEU A 52 -12.68 4.22 -5.75
CA LEU A 52 -13.46 3.90 -6.94
C LEU A 52 -13.98 5.18 -7.62
N PHE A 53 -14.49 6.12 -6.84
CA PHE A 53 -14.91 7.40 -7.37
C PHE A 53 -13.75 8.12 -8.05
N ILE A 54 -12.63 8.33 -7.35
CA ILE A 54 -11.41 8.95 -7.91
C ILE A 54 -10.96 8.23 -9.18
N ALA A 55 -10.91 6.90 -9.19
CA ALA A 55 -10.47 6.14 -10.37
C ALA A 55 -11.33 6.42 -11.62
N VAL A 56 -12.62 6.72 -11.47
CA VAL A 56 -13.52 7.02 -12.59
C VAL A 56 -13.38 8.46 -13.08
N ILE A 57 -13.24 9.44 -12.17
CA ILE A 57 -13.19 10.87 -12.52
C ILE A 57 -11.78 11.40 -12.80
N LEU A 58 -10.72 10.75 -12.33
CA LEU A 58 -9.35 11.23 -12.45
C LEU A 58 -8.88 11.25 -13.91
N PRO A 59 -8.61 12.42 -14.50
CA PRO A 59 -8.14 12.49 -15.88
C PRO A 59 -6.77 11.81 -16.02
N GLY A 60 -6.63 11.01 -17.08
CA GLY A 60 -5.39 10.28 -17.36
C GLY A 60 -5.27 8.93 -16.65
N ASN A 61 -6.16 8.58 -15.72
CA ASN A 61 -6.20 7.25 -15.13
C ASN A 61 -6.82 6.23 -16.09
N ARG A 62 -6.20 5.05 -16.19
CA ARG A 62 -6.73 3.90 -16.95
C ARG A 62 -6.85 2.64 -16.10
N VAL A 63 -6.55 2.73 -14.81
CA VAL A 63 -6.56 1.59 -13.88
C VAL A 63 -7.79 1.68 -13.00
N LEU A 64 -8.56 0.59 -12.95
CA LEU A 64 -9.68 0.46 -12.05
C LEU A 64 -9.38 -0.65 -11.03
N PRO A 65 -9.05 -0.31 -9.77
CA PRO A 65 -8.32 -1.20 -8.86
C PRO A 65 -9.23 -2.19 -8.13
N PHE A 66 -10.12 -2.90 -8.84
CA PHE A 66 -11.10 -3.81 -8.21
C PHE A 66 -10.45 -4.91 -7.36
N GLY A 67 -9.35 -5.50 -7.84
CA GLY A 67 -8.61 -6.53 -7.09
C GLY A 67 -7.88 -5.98 -5.87
N ASP A 68 -7.47 -4.71 -5.92
CA ASP A 68 -6.62 -4.09 -4.91
C ASP A 68 -7.43 -3.29 -3.86
N LEU A 69 -8.76 -3.24 -3.95
CA LEU A 69 -9.58 -2.55 -2.93
C LEU A 69 -9.37 -3.14 -1.53
N ALA A 70 -9.15 -4.45 -1.44
CA ALA A 70 -8.91 -5.15 -0.18
C ALA A 70 -7.57 -4.78 0.47
N THR A 71 -6.61 -4.22 -0.28
CA THR A 71 -5.29 -3.81 0.22
C THR A 71 -5.25 -2.36 0.68
N ILE A 72 -6.32 -1.57 0.45
CA ILE A 72 -6.41 -0.16 0.89
C ILE A 72 -6.13 0.02 2.40
N PRO A 73 -6.64 -0.83 3.33
CA PRO A 73 -6.29 -0.73 4.75
C PRO A 73 -4.78 -0.85 5.02
N PHE A 74 -4.05 -1.64 4.22
CA PHE A 74 -2.60 -1.73 4.30
C PHE A 74 -1.93 -0.44 3.82
N TYR A 75 -2.40 0.11 2.70
CA TYR A 75 -1.90 1.37 2.14
C TYR A 75 -1.97 2.54 3.11
N VAL A 76 -3.06 2.61 3.88
CA VAL A 76 -3.35 3.75 4.75
C VAL A 76 -2.87 3.54 6.18
N SER A 77 -2.40 2.33 6.52
CA SER A 77 -1.97 1.96 7.86
C SER A 77 -0.89 2.90 8.42
N LEU A 78 0.13 3.19 7.61
CA LEU A 78 1.21 4.10 7.97
C LEU A 78 0.71 5.55 8.09
N ILE A 79 -0.23 5.95 7.23
CA ILE A 79 -0.83 7.29 7.27
C ILE A 79 -1.59 7.47 8.58
N VAL A 80 -2.43 6.50 8.93
CA VAL A 80 -3.22 6.52 10.17
C VAL A 80 -2.33 6.52 11.40
N ALA A 81 -1.28 5.71 11.40
CA ALA A 81 -0.28 5.71 12.49
C ALA A 81 0.42 7.07 12.62
N SER A 82 0.86 7.67 11.52
CA SER A 82 1.47 9.01 11.50
C SER A 82 0.52 10.10 12.01
N ARG A 83 -0.78 9.98 11.74
CA ARG A 83 -1.83 10.90 12.21
C ARG A 83 -2.41 10.53 13.58
N LYS A 84 -1.77 9.63 14.33
CA LYS A 84 -2.17 9.21 15.68
C LYS A 84 -3.63 8.72 15.74
N GLY A 85 -4.11 8.06 14.68
CA GLY A 85 -5.48 7.53 14.62
C GLY A 85 -6.56 8.53 14.18
N ASN A 86 -6.21 9.75 13.75
CA ASN A 86 -7.18 10.71 13.25
C ASN A 86 -7.74 10.28 11.88
N ILE A 87 -8.94 9.71 11.88
CA ILE A 87 -9.59 9.15 10.68
C ILE A 87 -9.79 10.21 9.61
N ILE A 88 -10.33 11.39 9.94
CA ILE A 88 -10.66 12.42 8.94
C ILE A 88 -9.41 12.88 8.19
N HIS A 89 -8.35 13.21 8.94
CA HIS A 89 -7.08 13.61 8.32
C HIS A 89 -6.45 12.46 7.51
N SER A 90 -6.62 11.23 7.97
CA SER A 90 -6.08 10.04 7.29
C SER A 90 -6.83 9.72 6.00
N VAL A 91 -8.15 9.93 5.95
CA VAL A 91 -8.95 9.79 4.73
C VAL A 91 -8.51 10.85 3.70
N ILE A 92 -8.35 12.11 4.11
CA ILE A 92 -7.93 13.18 3.19
C ILE A 92 -6.52 12.89 2.65
N ALA A 93 -5.58 12.56 3.52
CA ALA A 93 -4.21 12.22 3.11
C ALA A 93 -4.18 10.96 2.25
N GLY A 94 -4.94 9.93 2.61
CA GLY A 94 -5.06 8.68 1.87
C GLY A 94 -5.64 8.89 0.48
N ALA A 95 -6.66 9.74 0.33
CA ALA A 95 -7.23 10.07 -0.98
C ALA A 95 -6.22 10.73 -1.92
N ILE A 96 -5.38 11.63 -1.39
CA ILE A 96 -4.29 12.27 -2.15
C ILE A 96 -3.27 11.22 -2.59
N VAL A 97 -2.82 10.36 -1.67
CA VAL A 97 -1.85 9.30 -1.97
C VAL A 97 -2.39 8.33 -3.02
N ILE A 98 -3.66 7.92 -2.90
CA ILE A 98 -4.32 7.03 -3.85
C ILE A 98 -4.45 7.67 -5.23
N THR A 99 -4.74 8.97 -5.29
CA THR A 99 -4.79 9.71 -6.56
C THR A 99 -3.45 9.64 -7.29
N LEU A 100 -2.34 9.86 -6.58
CA LEU A 100 -1.00 9.71 -7.15
C LEU A 100 -0.69 8.26 -7.52
N ALA A 101 -1.07 7.30 -6.67
CA ALA A 101 -0.87 5.88 -6.91
C ALA A 101 -1.60 5.39 -8.18
N LEU A 102 -2.80 5.89 -8.46
CA LEU A 102 -3.54 5.56 -9.68
C LEU A 102 -2.86 6.06 -10.96
N LEU A 103 -2.29 7.27 -10.92
CA LEU A 103 -1.52 7.81 -12.05
C LEU A 103 -0.23 7.01 -12.28
N MET A 104 0.50 6.72 -11.20
CA MET A 104 1.70 5.89 -11.27
C MET A 104 1.37 4.48 -11.78
N ALA A 105 0.29 3.86 -11.29
CA ALA A 105 -0.14 2.54 -11.74
C ALA A 105 -0.57 2.53 -13.21
N THR A 106 -1.12 3.64 -13.71
CA THR A 106 -1.45 3.80 -15.14
C THR A 106 -0.19 3.83 -16.01
N ASP A 107 0.81 4.58 -15.58
CA ASP A 107 2.11 4.66 -16.26
C ASP A 107 2.87 3.33 -16.20
N PHE A 108 2.79 2.60 -15.08
CA PHE A 108 3.42 1.30 -14.89
C PHE A 108 2.78 0.16 -15.70
N ALA A 109 1.58 0.36 -16.27
CA ALA A 109 0.78 -0.70 -16.88
C ALA A 109 1.50 -1.44 -18.03
N THR A 110 2.32 -0.74 -18.81
CA THR A 110 3.09 -1.33 -19.93
C THR A 110 4.13 -2.34 -19.42
N VAL A 111 4.91 -1.95 -18.42
CA VAL A 111 5.95 -2.78 -17.81
C VAL A 111 5.33 -3.98 -17.12
N HIS A 112 4.25 -3.77 -16.36
CA HIS A 112 3.51 -4.86 -15.73
C HIS A 112 3.00 -5.87 -16.75
N THR A 113 2.43 -5.39 -17.86
CA THR A 113 1.93 -6.25 -18.92
C THR A 113 3.07 -7.07 -19.53
N ALA A 114 4.22 -6.45 -19.78
CA ALA A 114 5.41 -7.13 -20.29
C ALA A 114 5.92 -8.21 -19.32
N MET A 115 5.92 -7.94 -18.02
CA MET A 115 6.33 -8.92 -16.99
C MET A 115 5.41 -10.15 -16.92
N LEU A 116 4.14 -10.00 -17.29
CA LEU A 116 3.16 -11.09 -17.30
C LEU A 116 3.20 -11.94 -18.57
N GLN A 117 3.84 -11.45 -19.64
CA GLN A 117 3.97 -12.19 -20.90
C GLN A 117 4.70 -13.51 -20.66
N GLY A 118 4.08 -14.62 -21.07
CA GLY A 118 4.64 -15.96 -20.93
C GLY A 118 4.45 -16.61 -19.55
N VAL A 119 3.96 -15.87 -18.55
CA VAL A 119 3.68 -16.41 -17.21
C VAL A 119 2.18 -16.66 -17.01
N VAL A 120 1.34 -15.71 -17.41
CA VAL A 120 -0.13 -15.78 -17.23
C VAL A 120 -0.84 -15.47 -18.55
N LYS A 121 -1.92 -16.19 -18.85
CA LYS A 121 -2.80 -15.84 -19.96
C LYS A 121 -3.55 -14.56 -19.63
N ILE A 122 -3.26 -13.49 -20.38
CA ILE A 122 -4.02 -12.24 -20.30
C ILE A 122 -5.47 -12.53 -20.74
N PRO A 123 -6.49 -12.14 -19.95
CA PRO A 123 -7.89 -12.37 -20.28
C PRO A 123 -8.27 -11.76 -21.63
N ALA A 124 -9.13 -12.46 -22.38
CA ALA A 124 -9.63 -11.96 -23.66
C ALA A 124 -10.37 -10.63 -23.46
N GLY A 125 -9.98 -9.60 -24.21
CA GLY A 125 -10.54 -8.25 -24.10
C GLY A 125 -9.72 -7.28 -23.24
N SER A 126 -8.66 -7.73 -22.57
CA SER A 126 -7.71 -6.85 -21.87
C SER A 126 -6.48 -6.57 -22.72
N THR A 127 -6.17 -5.29 -22.94
CA THR A 127 -4.96 -4.85 -23.66
C THR A 127 -3.78 -4.57 -22.73
N GLN A 128 -4.05 -4.21 -21.47
CA GLN A 128 -3.03 -3.94 -20.45
C GLN A 128 -3.50 -4.42 -19.08
N VAL A 129 -2.57 -4.94 -18.29
CA VAL A 129 -2.79 -5.32 -16.90
C VAL A 129 -1.93 -4.42 -16.02
N SER A 130 -2.50 -3.96 -14.91
CA SER A 130 -1.77 -3.22 -13.87
C SER A 130 -2.32 -3.57 -12.50
N SER A 131 -1.57 -3.20 -11.46
CA SER A 131 -1.96 -3.32 -10.06
C SER A 131 -1.62 -2.02 -9.36
N LEU A 132 -2.52 -1.58 -8.49
CA LEU A 132 -2.33 -0.45 -7.61
C LEU A 132 -1.23 -0.76 -6.58
N ASP A 133 -1.12 -2.02 -6.11
CA ASP A 133 -0.16 -2.39 -5.07
C ASP A 133 1.29 -2.24 -5.54
N MET A 134 1.61 -2.80 -6.71
CA MET A 134 2.97 -2.73 -7.25
C MET A 134 3.21 -1.47 -8.09
N GLY A 135 2.28 -1.11 -8.98
CA GLY A 135 2.44 0.03 -9.90
C GLY A 135 2.14 1.38 -9.26
N GLY A 136 1.34 1.42 -8.19
CA GLY A 136 1.06 2.62 -7.42
C GLY A 136 2.09 2.91 -6.32
N ASN A 137 3.09 2.03 -6.15
CA ASN A 137 4.15 2.22 -5.18
C ASN A 137 5.16 3.26 -5.70
N PHE A 138 5.31 4.34 -4.93
CA PHE A 138 6.19 5.46 -5.27
C PHE A 138 7.66 5.05 -5.49
N LEU A 139 8.19 4.12 -4.69
CA LEU A 139 9.58 3.68 -4.83
C LEU A 139 9.76 2.89 -6.13
N ASN A 140 8.84 1.99 -6.45
CA ASN A 140 8.88 1.23 -7.71
C ASN A 140 8.79 2.16 -8.91
N TRP A 141 7.92 3.18 -8.85
CA TRP A 141 7.78 4.16 -9.91
C TRP A 141 9.06 4.98 -10.13
N ILE A 142 9.72 5.44 -9.06
CA ILE A 142 11.02 6.12 -9.18
C ILE A 142 12.06 5.21 -9.83
N LEU A 143 12.16 3.97 -9.38
CA LEU A 143 13.12 3.01 -9.94
C LEU A 143 12.87 2.78 -11.42
N LEU A 144 11.61 2.68 -11.84
CA LEU A 144 11.25 2.61 -13.25
C LEU A 144 11.71 3.86 -14.02
N LYS A 145 11.45 5.07 -13.51
CA LYS A 145 11.89 6.30 -14.19
C LYS A 145 13.40 6.44 -14.28
N LEU A 146 14.14 5.97 -13.28
CA LEU A 146 15.59 5.91 -13.35
C LEU A 146 16.07 4.89 -14.40
N ALA A 147 15.42 3.74 -14.51
CA ALA A 147 15.73 2.75 -15.53
C ALA A 147 15.40 3.25 -16.96
N ASP A 148 14.26 3.92 -17.14
CA ASP A 148 13.87 4.55 -18.40
C ASP A 148 14.90 5.61 -18.82
N LEU A 149 15.35 6.44 -17.86
CA LEU A 149 16.37 7.45 -18.10
C LEU A 149 17.71 6.82 -18.47
N TRP A 150 18.12 5.74 -17.79
CA TRP A 150 19.35 5.02 -18.10
C TRP A 150 19.32 4.48 -19.52
N ASN A 151 18.25 3.78 -19.92
CA ASN A 151 18.07 3.24 -21.28
C ASN A 151 17.98 4.33 -22.36
N ALA A 152 17.60 5.56 -22.01
CA ALA A 152 17.57 6.67 -22.95
C ALA A 152 18.95 7.30 -23.17
N VAL A 153 19.87 7.15 -22.21
CA VAL A 153 21.21 7.77 -22.22
C VAL A 153 22.30 6.79 -22.67
N PHE A 154 22.19 5.51 -22.29
CA PHE A 154 23.15 4.45 -22.57
C PHE A 154 22.53 3.36 -23.43
#